data_AF-A0A920SNC9-F1
#
_entry.id   AF-A0A920SNC9-F1
#
_cell.length_a   1.000
_cell.length_b   1.000
_cell.length_c   1.000
_cell.angle_alpha   90.00
_cell.angle_beta   90.00
_cell.angle_gamma   90.00
#
_symmetry.space_group_name_H-M   'P 1'
#
loop_
_entity.id
_entity.type
_entity.pdbx_description
1 polymer ?
#
loop_
_entity_poly.entity_id
_entity_poly.type
_entity_poly.pdbx_seq_one_letter_code
_entity_poly.pdbx_strand_id
1 'polypeptide(L)'
;MKSNPESHSSRTTEPNLTPVQRFGEVIADRVERWMPSPFLFAILLTYVAAIAALISEGVSVPEIARSWYGGFWSLLQFAMQMVLILVTGCVVAYHPRVRAGILRLIRIPKNGRQAVVLVGLGSMLTGWVSWGLGLIFGAILAREMGKLAAKDGMALCIIPFWQ
;
A
#
# COMPACT_ATOMS: atom_id res chain seq x y z
N MET A 1 -12.82 50.57 20.07
CA MET A 1 -13.87 49.83 20.82
C MET A 1 -15.03 49.64 19.85
N LYS A 2 -15.35 48.48 19.30
CA LYS A 2 -15.10 47.08 19.68
C LYS A 2 -14.66 46.29 18.44
N SER A 3 -13.61 45.50 18.63
CA SER A 3 -13.36 44.25 17.94
C SER A 3 -14.64 43.41 17.87
N ASN A 4 -15.01 42.90 16.70
CA ASN A 4 -15.82 41.69 16.65
C ASN A 4 -14.95 40.51 16.23
N PRO A 5 -14.70 39.55 17.14
CA PRO A 5 -14.01 38.30 16.87
C PRO A 5 -15.07 37.22 16.65
N GLU A 6 -15.37 36.90 15.39
CA GLU A 6 -16.18 35.71 15.06
C GLU A 6 -15.23 34.68 14.45
N SER A 7 -14.74 33.85 15.38
CA SER A 7 -14.22 32.50 15.21
C SER A 7 -14.51 31.88 13.84
N HIS A 8 -13.43 31.53 13.14
CA HIS A 8 -13.45 30.41 12.20
C HIS A 8 -13.82 29.13 12.96
N SER A 9 -15.12 28.96 13.20
CA SER A 9 -15.72 27.66 13.45
C SER A 9 -15.50 26.86 12.19
N SER A 10 -14.51 25.97 12.25
CA SER A 10 -14.36 24.87 11.32
C SER A 10 -15.68 24.11 11.33
N ARG A 11 -16.56 24.41 10.37
CA ARG A 11 -17.63 23.51 9.95
C ARG A 11 -16.95 22.24 9.51
N THR A 12 -16.71 21.32 10.44
CA THR A 12 -16.58 19.91 10.15
C THR A 12 -17.89 19.56 9.49
N THR A 13 -17.87 19.59 8.16
CA THR A 13 -18.97 19.14 7.34
C THR A 13 -19.07 17.67 7.70
N GLU A 14 -20.04 17.30 8.54
CA GLU A 14 -20.34 15.90 8.88
C GLU A 14 -20.42 15.16 7.55
N PRO A 15 -19.46 14.29 7.22
CA PRO A 15 -19.51 13.57 5.97
C PRO A 15 -20.81 12.77 6.00
N ASN A 16 -21.64 12.89 4.96
CA ASN A 16 -22.81 12.05 4.77
C ASN A 16 -22.31 10.63 4.45
N LEU A 17 -21.80 9.95 5.48
CA LEU A 17 -21.21 8.63 5.34
C LEU A 17 -22.32 7.67 4.97
N THR A 18 -22.18 7.07 3.79
CA THR A 18 -23.04 5.95 3.41
C THR A 18 -22.94 4.88 4.51
N PRO A 19 -24.01 4.11 4.78
CA PRO A 19 -23.98 3.07 5.81
C PRO A 19 -22.81 2.09 5.64
N VAL A 20 -22.38 1.87 4.40
CA VAL A 20 -21.21 1.06 4.03
C VAL A 20 -19.89 1.71 4.46
N GLN A 21 -19.72 3.03 4.29
CA GLN A 21 -18.52 3.74 4.76
C GLN A 21 -18.42 3.74 6.28
N ARG A 22 -19.53 4.00 6.97
CA ARG A 22 -19.56 3.99 8.44
C ARG A 22 -19.25 2.62 9.01
N PHE A 23 -19.77 1.56 8.38
CA PHE A 23 -19.44 0.19 8.74
C PHE A 23 -17.94 -0.12 8.49
N GLY A 24 -17.40 0.36 7.37
CA GLY A 24 -15.98 0.25 7.04
C GLY A 24 -15.09 0.93 8.08
N GLU A 25 -15.44 2.14 8.50
CA GLU A 25 -14.72 2.88 9.55
C GLU A 25 -14.79 2.17 10.90
N VAL A 26 -15.96 1.67 11.30
CA VAL A 26 -16.11 0.92 12.56
C VAL A 26 -15.26 -0.37 12.57
N ILE A 27 -15.18 -1.07 11.44
CA ILE A 27 -14.31 -2.25 11.32
C ILE A 27 -12.85 -1.84 11.36
N ALA A 28 -12.46 -0.81 10.60
CA ALA A 28 -11.09 -0.31 10.55
C ALA A 28 -10.60 0.09 11.95
N ASP A 29 -11.38 0.89 12.68
CA ASP A 29 -11.07 1.34 14.04
C ASP A 29 -10.94 0.16 15.01
N ARG A 30 -11.78 -0.87 14.83
CA ARG A 30 -11.73 -2.08 15.65
C ARG A 30 -10.48 -2.88 15.36
N VAL A 31 -10.15 -3.12 14.08
CA VAL A 31 -8.98 -3.89 13.68
C VAL A 31 -7.70 -3.17 14.08
N GLU A 32 -7.60 -1.86 13.82
CA GLU A 32 -6.43 -1.05 14.17
C GLU A 32 -6.14 -1.07 15.68
N ARG A 33 -7.20 -1.04 16.50
CA ARG A 33 -7.06 -1.12 17.96
C ARG A 33 -6.61 -2.49 18.46
N TRP A 34 -6.94 -3.56 17.72
CA TRP A 34 -6.56 -4.93 18.07
C TRP A 34 -5.29 -5.41 17.41
N MET A 35 -4.81 -4.74 16.35
CA MET A 35 -3.59 -5.10 15.62
C MET A 35 -2.37 -4.88 16.53
N PRO A 36 -1.86 -5.93 17.21
CA PRO A 36 -0.60 -5.86 17.93
C PRO A 36 0.52 -5.68 16.91
N SER A 37 1.70 -5.30 17.38
CA SER A 37 2.85 -5.19 16.50
C SER A 37 3.09 -6.54 15.76
N PRO A 38 3.36 -6.54 14.45
CA PRO A 38 3.63 -7.78 13.69
C PRO A 38 4.78 -8.61 14.30
N PHE A 39 5.73 -7.92 14.93
CA PHE A 39 6.83 -8.54 15.66
C PHE A 39 6.36 -9.37 16.86
N LEU A 40 5.36 -8.90 17.60
CA LEU A 40 4.79 -9.65 18.72
C LEU A 40 4.14 -10.94 18.24
N PHE A 41 3.42 -10.92 17.11
CA PHE A 41 2.88 -12.13 16.51
C PHE A 41 3.99 -13.11 16.09
N ALA A 42 5.08 -12.64 15.50
CA ALA A 42 6.20 -13.49 15.12
C ALA A 42 6.83 -14.19 16.33
N ILE A 43 7.00 -13.48 17.46
CA ILE A 43 7.48 -14.05 18.71
C ILE A 43 6.50 -15.10 19.25
N LEU A 44 5.21 -14.77 19.31
CA LEU A 44 4.18 -15.68 19.82
C LEU A 44 4.12 -16.97 18.99
N LEU A 45 4.12 -16.84 17.66
CA LEU A 45 4.14 -17.97 16.73
C LEU A 45 5.40 -18.81 16.87
N THR A 46 6.55 -18.19 17.15
CA THR A 46 7.81 -18.92 17.42
C THR A 46 7.66 -19.82 18.64
N TYR A 47 7.06 -19.31 19.73
CA TYR A 47 6.81 -20.13 20.93
C TYR A 47 5.79 -21.24 20.67
N VAL A 48 4.68 -20.92 19.97
CA VAL A 48 3.67 -21.93 19.61
C VAL A 48 4.28 -23.03 18.75
N ALA A 49 5.08 -22.68 17.75
CA ALA A 49 5.77 -23.64 16.89
C ALA A 49 6.77 -24.50 17.68
N ALA A 50 7.52 -23.90 18.62
CA ALA A 50 8.45 -24.63 19.48
C ALA A 50 7.72 -25.65 20.38
N ILE A 51 6.59 -25.26 20.99
CA ILE A 51 5.76 -26.17 21.81
C ILE A 51 5.16 -27.28 20.93
N ALA A 52 4.66 -26.94 19.74
CA ALA A 52 4.10 -27.91 18.81
C ALA A 52 5.14 -28.95 18.36
N ALA A 53 6.39 -28.53 18.10
CA ALA A 53 7.49 -29.42 17.74
C ALA A 53 7.91 -30.35 18.91
N LEU A 54 7.93 -29.83 20.14
CA LEU A 54 8.20 -30.65 21.34
C LEU A 54 7.14 -31.75 21.52
N ILE A 55 5.87 -31.43 21.30
CA ILE A 55 4.76 -32.38 21.50
C ILE A 55 4.68 -33.38 20.33
N SER A 56 4.89 -32.94 19.09
CA SER A 56 4.65 -33.78 17.90
C SER A 56 5.83 -34.66 17.53
N GLU A 57 7.06 -34.11 17.51
CA GLU A 57 8.26 -34.84 17.10
C GLU A 57 9.07 -35.39 18.28
N GLY A 58 8.85 -34.91 19.50
CA GLY A 58 9.62 -35.34 20.68
C GLY A 58 11.11 -34.94 20.61
N VAL A 59 11.47 -34.00 19.74
CA VAL A 59 12.84 -33.51 19.55
C VAL A 59 13.33 -32.67 20.72
N SER A 60 14.64 -32.72 20.98
CA SER A 60 15.26 -32.00 22.10
C SER A 60 15.26 -30.47 21.88
N VAL A 61 15.20 -29.69 22.97
CA VAL A 61 15.23 -28.21 22.92
C VAL A 61 16.41 -27.64 22.12
N PRO A 62 17.66 -28.17 22.23
CA PRO A 62 18.79 -27.69 21.43
C PRO A 62 18.61 -27.92 19.92
N GLU A 63 17.92 -28.98 19.54
CA GLU A 63 17.66 -29.33 18.15
C GLU A 63 16.62 -28.41 17.52
N ILE A 64 15.55 -28.10 18.26
CA ILE A 64 14.57 -27.07 17.87
C ILE A 64 15.26 -25.72 17.69
N ALA A 65 16.17 -25.34 18.59
CA ALA A 65 16.92 -24.09 18.48
C ALA A 65 17.82 -24.05 17.23
N ARG A 66 18.47 -25.16 16.87
CA ARG A 66 19.27 -25.26 15.63
C ARG A 66 18.39 -25.15 14.39
N SER A 67 17.26 -25.83 14.36
CA SER A 67 16.30 -25.77 13.26
C SER A 67 15.68 -24.39 13.10
N TRP A 68 15.31 -23.74 14.22
CA TRP A 68 14.83 -22.37 14.23
C TRP A 68 15.88 -21.38 13.70
N TYR A 69 17.14 -21.52 14.15
CA TYR A 69 18.25 -20.70 13.66
C TYR A 69 18.43 -20.88 12.14
N GLY A 70 18.47 -22.12 11.64
CA GLY A 70 18.57 -22.39 10.20
C GLY A 70 17.43 -21.76 9.40
N GLY A 71 16.19 -21.92 9.89
CA GLY A 71 15.00 -21.30 9.28
C GLY A 71 15.06 -19.77 9.28
N PHE A 72 15.46 -19.16 10.39
CA PHE A 72 15.62 -17.71 10.51
C PHE A 72 16.59 -17.14 9.46
N TRP A 73 17.76 -17.76 9.28
CA TRP A 73 18.73 -17.31 8.29
C TRP A 73 18.25 -17.51 6.84
N SER A 74 17.55 -18.61 6.56
CA SER A 74 16.94 -18.81 5.24
C SER A 74 15.90 -17.73 4.93
N LEU A 75 15.04 -17.39 5.90
CA LEU A 75 14.05 -16.32 5.75
C LEU A 75 14.70 -14.95 5.63
N LEU A 76 15.78 -14.69 6.37
CA LEU A 76 16.53 -13.44 6.29
C LEU A 76 17.18 -13.27 4.91
N GLN A 77 17.80 -14.31 4.36
CA GLN A 77 18.37 -14.29 3.02
C GLN A 77 17.28 -14.03 1.97
N PHE A 78 16.15 -14.72 2.07
CA PHE A 78 15.00 -14.49 1.20
C PHE A 78 14.48 -13.05 1.32
N ALA A 79 14.29 -12.56 2.54
CA ALA A 79 13.83 -11.19 2.79
C ALA A 79 14.80 -10.15 2.22
N MET A 80 16.12 -10.36 2.33
CA MET A 80 17.12 -9.47 1.75
C MET A 80 16.97 -9.37 0.23
N GLN A 81 16.79 -10.51 -0.45
CA GLN A 81 16.56 -10.53 -1.89
C GLN A 81 15.30 -9.73 -2.27
N MET A 82 14.21 -9.90 -1.53
CA MET A 82 12.96 -9.18 -1.76
C MET A 82 13.09 -7.67 -1.46
N VAL A 83 13.80 -7.29 -0.39
CA VAL A 83 14.08 -5.90 -0.05
C VAL A 83 14.89 -5.23 -1.14
N LEU A 84 15.93 -5.88 -1.66
CA LEU A 84 16.73 -5.33 -2.77
C LEU A 84 15.87 -5.09 -4.01
N ILE A 85 15.00 -6.03 -4.39
CA ILE A 85 14.06 -5.87 -5.52
C ILE A 85 13.16 -4.64 -5.31
N LEU A 86 12.60 -4.46 -4.11
CA LEU A 86 11.72 -3.33 -3.78
C LEU A 86 12.48 -1.99 -3.76
N VAL A 87 13.64 -1.94 -3.10
CA VAL A 87 14.47 -0.74 -3.00
C VAL A 87 14.96 -0.31 -4.38
N THR A 88 15.42 -1.24 -5.22
CA THR A 88 15.77 -0.95 -6.60
C THR A 88 14.57 -0.42 -7.38
N GLY A 89 13.39 -1.02 -7.20
CA GLY A 89 12.15 -0.51 -7.78
C GLY A 89 11.86 0.94 -7.38
N CYS A 90 11.99 1.27 -6.10
CA CYS A 90 11.83 2.64 -5.60
C CYS A 90 12.84 3.59 -6.25
N VAL A 91 14.13 3.26 -6.20
CA VAL A 91 15.21 4.11 -6.74
C VAL A 91 15.00 4.39 -8.22
N VAL A 92 14.66 3.36 -9.01
CA VAL A 92 14.36 3.50 -10.45
C VAL A 92 13.11 4.36 -10.66
N ALA A 93 12.04 4.14 -9.89
CA ALA A 93 10.80 4.90 -10.03
C ALA A 93 10.95 6.40 -9.70
N TYR A 94 11.82 6.74 -8.74
CA TYR A 94 12.12 8.13 -8.38
C TYR A 94 13.16 8.80 -9.30
N HIS A 95 13.82 8.04 -10.18
CA HIS A 95 14.82 8.57 -11.08
C HIS A 95 14.22 9.64 -12.04
N PRO A 96 14.88 10.79 -12.25
CA PRO A 96 14.32 11.93 -13.00
C PRO A 96 13.91 11.57 -14.43
N ARG A 97 14.61 10.62 -15.07
CA ARG A 97 14.24 10.13 -16.42
C ARG A 97 12.89 9.40 -16.43
N VAL A 98 12.62 8.58 -15.41
CA VAL A 98 11.36 7.84 -15.31
C VAL A 98 10.21 8.80 -15.07
N ARG A 99 10.39 9.77 -14.16
CA ARG A 99 9.40 10.82 -13.92
C ARG A 99 9.11 11.66 -15.17
N ALA A 100 10.14 12.01 -15.95
CA ALA A 100 9.94 12.71 -17.23
C ALA A 100 9.17 11.85 -18.25
N GLY A 101 9.43 10.54 -18.30
CA GLY A 101 8.67 9.59 -19.12
C GLY A 101 7.19 9.52 -18.71
N ILE A 102 6.93 9.41 -17.40
CA ILE A 102 5.57 9.42 -16.83
C ILE A 102 4.82 10.69 -17.24
N LEU A 103 5.43 11.86 -17.06
CA LEU A 103 4.81 13.15 -17.41
C LEU A 103 4.50 13.29 -18.91
N ARG A 104 5.25 12.62 -19.79
CA ARG A 104 4.92 12.54 -21.21
C ARG A 104 3.76 11.57 -21.46
N LEU A 105 3.77 10.44 -20.79
CA LEU A 105 2.77 9.39 -20.98
C LEU A 105 1.36 9.84 -20.56
N ILE A 106 1.24 10.54 -19.43
CA ILE A 106 -0.05 11.04 -18.93
C ILE A 106 -0.68 12.16 -19.78
N ARG A 107 0.07 12.73 -20.74
CA ARG A 107 -0.46 13.75 -21.68
C ARG A 107 -1.13 13.16 -22.92
N ILE A 108 -1.01 11.84 -23.11
CA ILE A 108 -1.58 11.13 -24.27
C ILE A 108 -3.12 10.98 -24.14
N PRO A 109 -3.68 10.59 -22.97
CA PRO A 109 -5.12 10.43 -22.80
C PRO A 109 -5.85 11.76 -22.93
N LYS A 110 -6.96 11.76 -23.69
CA LYS A 110 -7.84 12.94 -23.82
C LYS A 110 -9.12 12.83 -23.00
N ASN A 111 -9.41 11.62 -22.47
CA ASN A 111 -10.65 11.27 -21.79
C ASN A 111 -10.37 10.45 -20.51
N GLY A 112 -11.24 10.56 -19.51
CA GLY A 112 -11.12 9.85 -18.23
C GLY A 112 -11.01 8.32 -18.34
N ARG A 113 -11.75 7.69 -19.27
CA ARG A 113 -11.63 6.25 -19.54
C ARG A 113 -10.24 5.86 -20.08
N GLN A 114 -9.69 6.66 -21.00
CA GLN A 114 -8.35 6.40 -21.54
C GLN A 114 -7.27 6.58 -20.47
N ALA A 115 -7.47 7.52 -19.53
CA ALA A 115 -6.56 7.71 -18.41
C ALA A 115 -6.49 6.46 -17.52
N VAL A 116 -7.64 5.89 -17.16
CA VAL A 116 -7.68 4.65 -16.35
C VAL A 116 -7.03 3.48 -17.08
N VAL A 117 -7.32 3.30 -18.37
CA VAL A 117 -6.72 2.23 -19.19
C VAL A 117 -5.20 2.39 -19.28
N LEU A 118 -4.70 3.62 -19.51
CA LEU A 118 -3.26 3.89 -19.57
C LEU A 118 -2.57 3.58 -18.24
N VAL A 119 -3.16 4.02 -17.12
CA VAL A 119 -2.62 3.73 -15.77
C VAL A 119 -2.61 2.22 -15.52
N GLY A 120 -3.70 1.53 -15.84
CA GLY A 120 -3.81 0.07 -15.66
C GLY A 120 -2.80 -0.70 -16.51
N LEU A 121 -2.76 -0.45 -17.82
CA LEU A 121 -1.82 -1.10 -18.74
C LEU A 121 -0.37 -0.75 -18.41
N GLY A 122 -0.08 0.51 -18.09
CA GLY A 122 1.26 0.94 -17.68
C GLY A 122 1.72 0.21 -16.41
N SER A 123 0.82 0.04 -15.44
CA SER A 123 1.10 -0.70 -14.21
C SER A 123 1.29 -2.20 -14.48
N MET A 124 0.45 -2.81 -15.32
CA MET A 124 0.56 -4.22 -15.71
C MET A 124 1.86 -4.54 -16.45
N LEU A 125 2.21 -3.74 -17.45
CA LEU A 125 3.45 -3.92 -18.23
C LEU A 125 4.68 -3.79 -17.33
N THR A 126 4.65 -2.82 -16.42
CA THR A 126 5.73 -2.59 -15.48
C THR A 126 5.81 -3.68 -14.41
N GLY A 127 4.65 -4.20 -13.99
CA GLY A 127 4.52 -5.36 -13.10
C GLY A 127 5.06 -6.65 -13.71
N TRP A 128 5.03 -6.79 -15.04
CA TRP A 128 5.63 -7.93 -15.74
C TRP A 128 7.15 -7.96 -15.64
N VAL A 129 7.79 -6.77 -15.68
CA VAL A 129 9.25 -6.65 -15.53
C VAL A 129 9.66 -6.90 -14.08
N SER A 130 8.95 -6.31 -13.14
CA SER A 130 9.11 -6.55 -11.71
C SER A 130 7.80 -6.29 -11.00
N TRP A 131 7.32 -7.30 -10.30
CA TRP A 131 6.10 -7.23 -9.50
C TRP A 131 6.17 -6.11 -8.45
N GLY A 132 7.35 -5.83 -7.88
CA GLY A 132 7.55 -4.70 -6.97
C GLY A 132 7.60 -3.34 -7.66
N LEU A 133 8.22 -3.25 -8.84
CA LEU A 133 8.34 -2.00 -9.60
C LEU A 133 6.98 -1.55 -10.16
N GLY A 134 6.15 -2.50 -10.61
CA GLY A 134 4.79 -2.22 -11.08
C GLY A 134 3.90 -1.55 -10.05
N LEU A 135 4.00 -1.95 -8.77
CA LEU A 135 3.23 -1.33 -7.68
C LEU A 135 3.63 0.13 -7.46
N ILE A 136 4.93 0.41 -7.38
CA ILE A 136 5.45 1.77 -7.13
C ILE A 136 5.19 2.67 -8.34
N PHE A 137 5.51 2.19 -9.54
CA PHE A 137 5.30 2.93 -10.78
C PHE A 137 3.82 3.21 -11.00
N GLY A 138 2.95 2.22 -10.79
CA GLY A 138 1.50 2.37 -10.92
C GLY A 138 0.94 3.43 -9.95
N ALA A 139 1.37 3.41 -8.69
CA ALA A 139 0.98 4.42 -7.71
C ALA A 139 1.41 5.84 -8.12
N ILE A 140 2.64 6.00 -8.64
CA ILE A 140 3.13 7.29 -9.13
C ILE A 140 2.36 7.74 -10.37
N LEU A 141 2.15 6.84 -11.34
CA LEU A 141 1.43 7.12 -12.58
C LEU A 141 -0.02 7.52 -12.30
N ALA A 142 -0.72 6.78 -11.42
CA ALA A 142 -2.07 7.10 -10.98
C ALA A 142 -2.14 8.47 -10.29
N ARG A 143 -1.19 8.77 -9.39
CA ARG A 143 -1.11 10.05 -8.68
C ARG A 143 -0.89 11.22 -9.63
N GLU A 144 0.04 11.11 -10.58
CA GLU A 144 0.32 12.19 -11.53
C GLU A 144 -0.82 12.35 -12.55
N MET A 145 -1.46 11.26 -12.98
CA MET A 145 -2.66 11.31 -13.82
C MET A 145 -3.83 12.00 -13.10
N GLY A 146 -4.05 11.70 -11.81
CA GLY A 146 -5.09 12.35 -11.00
C GLY A 146 -4.85 13.85 -10.83
N LYS A 147 -3.60 14.27 -10.62
CA LYS A 147 -3.24 15.70 -10.58
C LYS A 147 -3.50 16.41 -11.92
N LEU A 148 -3.21 15.75 -13.04
CA LEU A 148 -3.46 16.32 -14.36
C LEU A 148 -4.96 16.43 -14.63
N ALA A 149 -5.72 15.38 -14.33
CA ALA A 149 -7.17 15.39 -14.49
C ALA A 149 -7.86 16.49 -13.67
N ALA A 150 -7.39 16.73 -12.44
CA ALA A 150 -7.90 17.83 -11.60
C ALA A 150 -7.58 19.22 -12.19
N LYS A 151 -6.43 19.38 -12.86
CA LYS A 151 -6.06 20.65 -13.52
C LYS A 151 -6.82 20.89 -14.81
N ASP A 152 -7.01 19.86 -15.62
CA ASP A 152 -7.64 19.95 -16.94
C ASP A 152 -9.18 19.88 -16.86
N GLY A 153 -9.75 19.83 -15.64
CA GLY A 153 -11.19 19.68 -15.45
C GLY A 153 -11.75 18.39 -16.05
N MET A 154 -10.89 17.39 -16.30
CA MET A 154 -11.31 16.13 -16.87
C MET A 154 -12.20 15.43 -15.84
N ALA A 155 -13.46 15.18 -16.22
CA ALA A 155 -14.30 14.23 -15.54
C ALA A 155 -13.65 12.84 -15.71
N LEU A 156 -12.73 12.50 -14.81
CA LEU A 156 -12.41 11.10 -14.53
C LEU A 156 -13.75 10.45 -14.24
N CYS A 157 -14.04 9.34 -14.93
CA CYS A 157 -15.24 8.56 -14.74
C CYS A 157 -15.22 7.98 -13.32
N ILE A 158 -15.48 8.82 -12.32
CA ILE A 158 -16.20 8.46 -11.13
C ILE A 158 -17.52 7.95 -11.69
N ILE A 159 -17.69 6.65 -11.64
CA ILE A 159 -18.87 5.95 -12.13
C ILE A 159 -20.09 6.71 -11.56
N PRO A 160 -20.96 7.33 -12.40
CA PRO A 160 -22.13 8.04 -11.92
C PRO A 160 -23.26 7.06 -11.57
N PHE A 161 -22.93 5.93 -10.94
CA PHE A 161 -23.89 4.90 -10.54
C PHE A 161 -24.55 5.20 -9.18
N TRP A 162 -24.24 6.35 -8.58
CA TRP A 162 -24.90 6.81 -7.36
C TRP A 162 -25.20 8.30 -7.46
N GLN A 163 -26.20 8.64 -8.29
CA GLN A 163 -27.18 9.66 -7.89
C GLN A 163 -28.25 9.00 -7.03
#